data_AF-A0A2K8XCS2-F1
#
_entry.id   AF-A0A2K8XCS2-F1
#
_cell.length_a   1.000
_cell.length_b   1.000
_cell.length_c   1.000
_cell.angle_alpha   90.00
_cell.angle_beta   90.00
_cell.angle_gamma   90.00
#
_symmetry.space_group_name_H-M   'P 1'
#
loop_
_entity.id
_entity.type
_entity.pdbx_description
1 polymer ?
#
loop_
_entity_poly.entity_id
_entity_poly.type
_entity_poly.pdbx_seq_one_letter_code
_entity_poly.pdbx_strand_id
1 'polypeptide(L)'
;MIYGSGIILFFWNFKPFKKIGFYFGFYAITPILTLLFWLFGGIFFGIIASIVLYPIQPNHIQIEKNDFVIYQENQGFLGMCCPYEITEKQFLILEKKIKEIDLNTEIEFNDNSIYTINGKTELKIKFEGYQFLERNLPERDTIILIKKE
;
A
#
# COMPACT_ATOMS: atom_id res chain seq x y z
N MET A 1 -21.06 -6.33 -8.09
CA MET A 1 -21.86 -6.09 -6.87
C MET A 1 -21.39 -4.83 -6.12
N ILE A 2 -20.09 -4.70 -5.82
CA ILE A 2 -19.51 -3.61 -5.00
C ILE A 2 -19.80 -2.19 -5.54
N TYR A 3 -19.57 -1.94 -6.83
CA TYR A 3 -19.85 -0.63 -7.44
C TYR A 3 -21.34 -0.27 -7.43
N GLY A 4 -22.21 -1.24 -7.70
CA GLY A 4 -23.67 -1.03 -7.65
C GLY A 4 -24.16 -0.67 -6.25
N SER A 5 -23.70 -1.39 -5.21
CA SER A 5 -24.00 -1.03 -3.83
C SER A 5 -23.43 0.33 -3.44
N GLY A 6 -22.21 0.67 -3.89
CA GLY A 6 -21.59 1.97 -3.63
C GLY A 6 -22.38 3.14 -4.23
N ILE A 7 -22.87 2.99 -5.47
CA ILE A 7 -23.71 4.00 -6.14
C ILE A 7 -25.04 4.19 -5.40
N ILE A 8 -25.70 3.10 -5.00
CA ILE A 8 -26.96 3.18 -4.23
C ILE A 8 -26.72 3.89 -2.89
N LEU A 9 -25.65 3.52 -2.18
CA LEU A 9 -25.28 4.14 -0.90
C LEU A 9 -24.87 5.61 -1.06
N PHE A 10 -24.28 6.00 -2.19
CA PHE A 10 -24.00 7.39 -2.52
C PHE A 10 -25.28 8.21 -2.59
N PHE A 11 -26.27 7.78 -3.40
CA PHE A 11 -27.55 8.51 -3.51
C PHE A 11 -28.32 8.53 -2.19
N TRP A 12 -28.23 7.48 -1.38
CA TRP A 12 -28.90 7.44 -0.07
C TRP A 12 -28.25 8.36 0.97
N ASN A 13 -26.93 8.56 0.89
CA ASN A 13 -26.18 9.48 1.77
C ASN A 13 -25.96 10.87 1.16
N PHE A 14 -26.56 11.16 -0.01
CA PHE A 14 -26.48 12.45 -0.67
C PHE A 14 -27.21 13.55 0.12
N LYS A 15 -28.25 13.18 0.90
CA LYS A 15 -28.91 14.11 1.84
C LYS A 15 -29.24 13.43 3.17
N PRO A 16 -28.86 14.01 4.32
CA PRO A 16 -27.94 15.15 4.49
C PRO A 16 -26.51 14.74 4.06
N PHE A 17 -25.74 15.67 3.48
CA PHE A 17 -24.36 15.42 3.04
C PHE A 17 -23.48 15.06 4.25
N LYS A 18 -23.36 13.77 4.52
CA LYS A 18 -22.50 13.21 5.57
C LYS A 18 -21.12 12.94 4.98
N LYS A 19 -20.07 12.95 5.81
CA LYS A 19 -18.70 12.58 5.41
C LYS A 19 -18.66 11.19 4.72
N ILE A 20 -19.56 10.29 5.11
CA ILE A 20 -19.67 8.96 4.49
C ILE A 20 -20.17 9.02 3.03
N GLY A 21 -20.97 10.02 2.67
CA GLY A 21 -21.40 10.24 1.28
C GLY A 21 -20.25 10.61 0.36
N PHE A 22 -19.21 11.30 0.88
CA PHE A 22 -17.99 11.58 0.13
C PHE A 22 -17.23 10.29 -0.21
N TYR A 23 -17.12 9.36 0.75
CA TYR A 23 -16.53 8.03 0.51
C TYR A 23 -17.27 7.26 -0.58
N PHE A 24 -18.61 7.22 -0.52
CA PHE A 24 -19.41 6.56 -1.56
C PHE A 24 -19.36 7.27 -2.91
N GLY A 25 -19.04 8.57 -2.93
CA GLY A 25 -18.88 9.37 -4.15
C GLY A 25 -17.79 8.85 -5.07
N PHE A 26 -16.72 8.27 -4.52
CA PHE A 26 -15.68 7.65 -5.35
C PHE A 26 -16.24 6.49 -6.18
N TYR A 27 -17.11 5.65 -5.62
CA TYR A 27 -17.73 4.55 -6.37
C TYR A 27 -18.65 5.01 -7.51
N ALA A 28 -19.24 6.20 -7.38
CA ALA A 28 -20.05 6.80 -8.44
C ALA A 28 -19.19 7.49 -9.51
N ILE A 29 -18.07 8.12 -9.12
CA ILE A 29 -17.22 8.88 -10.05
C ILE A 29 -16.30 7.99 -10.88
N THR A 30 -15.84 6.84 -10.34
CA THR A 30 -14.97 5.89 -11.06
C THR A 30 -15.52 5.47 -12.42
N PRO A 31 -16.76 4.96 -12.58
CA PRO A 31 -17.27 4.54 -13.89
C PRO A 31 -17.41 5.71 -14.87
N ILE A 32 -17.70 6.92 -14.38
CA ILE A 32 -17.76 8.14 -15.21
C ILE A 32 -16.37 8.47 -15.75
N LEU A 33 -15.34 8.45 -14.90
CA LEU A 33 -13.94 8.66 -15.28
C LEU A 33 -13.45 7.59 -16.25
N THR A 34 -13.80 6.32 -16.02
CA THR A 34 -13.45 5.22 -16.94
C THR A 34 -14.07 5.43 -18.32
N LEU A 35 -15.34 5.84 -18.39
CA LEU A 35 -16.01 6.11 -19.66
C LEU A 35 -15.37 7.31 -20.38
N LEU A 36 -15.04 8.39 -19.66
CA LEU A 36 -14.33 9.54 -20.22
C LEU A 36 -12.94 9.16 -20.73
N PHE A 37 -12.18 8.38 -19.96
CA PHE A 37 -10.87 7.88 -20.38
C PHE A 37 -10.97 7.02 -21.64
N TRP A 38 -11.97 6.15 -21.73
CA TRP A 38 -12.20 5.34 -22.92
C TRP A 38 -12.60 6.18 -24.14
N LEU A 39 -13.41 7.23 -23.96
CA LEU A 39 -13.93 8.05 -25.06
C LEU A 39 -12.88 9.01 -25.64
N PHE A 40 -12.13 9.66 -24.76
CA PHE A 40 -11.18 10.71 -25.15
C PHE A 40 -9.73 10.21 -25.24
N GLY A 41 -9.43 9.11 -24.54
CA GLY A 41 -8.06 8.63 -24.38
C GLY A 41 -7.13 9.65 -23.72
N GLY A 42 -5.86 9.27 -23.64
CA GLY A 42 -4.78 10.21 -23.34
C GLY A 42 -4.41 10.38 -21.86
N ILE A 43 -3.22 10.95 -21.67
CA ILE A 43 -2.58 11.08 -20.35
C ILE A 43 -3.33 12.03 -19.40
N PHE A 44 -4.06 13.00 -19.94
CA PHE A 44 -4.80 13.99 -19.15
C PHE A 44 -5.86 13.34 -18.24
N PHE A 45 -6.71 12.48 -18.79
CA PHE A 45 -7.72 11.77 -18.00
C PHE A 45 -7.09 10.74 -17.05
N GLY A 46 -5.95 10.17 -17.42
CA GLY A 46 -5.16 9.32 -16.52
C GLY A 46 -4.68 10.05 -15.28
N ILE A 47 -4.15 11.27 -15.44
CA ILE A 47 -3.70 12.11 -14.30
C ILE A 47 -4.88 12.48 -13.40
N ILE A 48 -6.02 12.90 -13.98
CA ILE A 48 -7.22 13.23 -13.20
C ILE A 48 -7.73 12.01 -12.43
N ALA A 49 -7.79 10.85 -13.08
CA ALA A 49 -8.22 9.62 -12.43
C ALA A 49 -7.30 9.25 -11.26
N SER A 50 -5.98 9.35 -11.43
CA SER A 50 -5.01 9.09 -10.35
C SER A 50 -5.20 10.03 -9.16
N ILE A 51 -5.41 11.34 -9.40
CA ILE A 51 -5.63 12.31 -8.32
C ILE A 51 -6.95 12.03 -7.59
N VAL A 52 -8.03 11.77 -8.34
CA VAL A 52 -9.35 11.51 -7.76
C VAL A 52 -9.37 10.20 -6.99
N LEU A 53 -8.72 9.14 -7.47
CA LEU A 53 -8.78 7.82 -6.86
C LEU A 53 -7.73 7.60 -5.76
N TYR A 54 -6.72 8.47 -5.66
CA TYR A 54 -5.66 8.39 -4.64
C TYR A 54 -6.17 8.12 -3.21
N PRO A 55 -7.22 8.80 -2.69
CA PRO A 55 -7.64 8.62 -1.29
C PRO A 55 -8.23 7.25 -0.96
N ILE A 56 -8.62 6.46 -1.96
CA ILE A 56 -9.22 5.14 -1.78
C ILE A 56 -8.31 4.00 -2.27
N GLN A 57 -7.11 4.32 -2.73
CA GLN A 57 -6.15 3.33 -3.20
C GLN A 57 -5.61 2.51 -2.02
N PRO A 58 -5.75 1.18 -2.00
CA PRO A 58 -5.26 0.34 -0.92
C PRO A 58 -3.74 0.22 -0.97
N ASN A 59 -3.04 0.27 0.17
CA ASN A 59 -1.57 0.14 0.24
C ASN A 59 -1.02 -1.05 -0.55
N HIS A 60 0.16 -0.89 -1.15
CA HIS A 60 0.78 -1.93 -1.95
C HIS A 60 1.39 -3.01 -1.05
N ILE A 61 1.05 -4.29 -1.31
CA ILE A 61 1.66 -5.43 -0.63
C ILE A 61 3.02 -5.69 -1.26
N GLN A 62 4.10 -5.50 -0.49
CA GLN A 62 5.46 -5.82 -0.93
C GLN A 62 5.77 -7.31 -0.77
N ILE A 63 5.37 -7.87 0.37
CA ILE A 63 5.51 -9.30 0.64
C ILE A 63 4.42 -9.75 1.60
N GLU A 64 3.90 -10.94 1.35
CA GLU A 64 3.00 -11.66 2.22
C GLU A 64 3.61 -13.05 2.48
N LYS A 65 3.94 -13.33 3.74
CA LYS A 65 4.50 -14.62 4.12
C LYS A 65 4.05 -15.05 5.50
N ASN A 66 3.61 -16.31 5.59
CA ASN A 66 2.99 -16.88 6.79
C ASN A 66 1.80 -16.00 7.21
N ASP A 67 1.86 -15.43 8.42
CA ASP A 67 0.85 -14.52 8.95
C ASP A 67 1.29 -13.05 8.89
N PHE A 68 2.40 -12.70 8.23
CA PHE A 68 2.89 -11.33 8.18
C PHE A 68 2.75 -10.72 6.79
N VAL A 69 2.32 -9.47 6.73
CA VAL A 69 2.19 -8.69 5.49
C VAL A 69 2.96 -7.39 5.67
N ILE A 70 3.80 -7.07 4.69
CA ILE A 70 4.51 -5.79 4.63
C ILE A 70 3.88 -4.96 3.53
N TYR A 71 3.33 -3.82 3.93
CA TYR A 71 2.79 -2.81 3.04
C TYR A 71 3.80 -1.70 2.82
N GLN A 72 3.75 -1.08 1.64
CA GLN A 72 4.36 0.23 1.41
C GLN A 72 3.28 1.31 1.56
N GLU A 73 3.45 2.16 2.57
CA GLU A 73 2.60 3.32 2.76
C GLU A 73 3.08 4.40 1.75
N ASN A 74 2.15 5.05 1.02
CA ASN A 74 2.41 6.13 0.03
C ASN A 74 2.90 5.70 -1.37
N GLN A 75 2.04 5.00 -2.10
CA GLN A 75 2.21 4.73 -3.53
C GLN A 75 1.52 5.79 -4.42
N GLY A 76 2.07 6.05 -5.60
CA GLY A 76 1.48 6.94 -6.59
C GLY A 76 2.53 7.81 -7.27
N PHE A 77 2.15 8.52 -8.34
CA PHE A 77 3.06 9.36 -9.13
C PHE A 77 3.77 10.45 -8.30
N LEU A 78 3.20 10.84 -7.15
CA LEU A 78 3.75 11.82 -6.21
C LEU A 78 3.94 11.24 -4.79
N GLY A 79 3.91 9.91 -4.65
CA GLY A 79 4.11 9.24 -3.37
C GLY A 79 5.54 9.46 -2.86
N MET A 80 5.67 9.85 -1.60
CA MET A 80 6.98 9.88 -0.94
C MET A 80 7.35 8.45 -0.52
N CYS A 81 8.52 8.00 -0.96
CA CYS A 81 9.16 6.79 -0.44
C CYS A 81 9.83 7.10 0.93
N CYS A 82 10.02 6.19 1.89
CA CYS A 82 9.78 4.74 1.87
C CYS A 82 9.31 4.20 3.24
N PRO A 83 8.14 4.61 3.74
CA PRO A 83 7.57 4.00 4.93
C PRO A 83 6.97 2.62 4.60
N TYR A 84 7.33 1.62 5.40
CA TYR A 84 6.81 0.26 5.32
C TYR A 84 6.07 -0.10 6.60
N GLU A 85 4.87 -0.64 6.44
CA GLU A 85 4.01 -1.08 7.53
C GLU A 85 4.02 -2.60 7.62
N ILE A 86 4.42 -3.13 8.77
CA ILE A 86 4.39 -4.55 9.06
C ILE A 86 3.14 -4.85 9.87
N THR A 87 2.30 -5.73 9.32
CA THR A 87 1.09 -6.21 9.95
C THR A 87 1.14 -7.72 10.15
N GLU A 88 0.36 -8.22 11.11
CA GLU A 88 0.12 -9.64 11.29
C GLU A 88 -1.37 -9.95 11.11
N LYS A 89 -1.67 -10.91 10.26
CA LYS A 89 -3.01 -11.44 10.03
C LYS A 89 -3.59 -11.97 11.33
N GLN A 90 -4.74 -11.43 11.69
CA GLN A 90 -5.59 -11.88 12.78
C GLN A 90 -6.85 -12.48 12.14
N PHE A 91 -7.16 -13.74 12.43
CA PHE A 91 -8.29 -14.41 11.79
C PHE A 91 -8.19 -14.38 10.24
N LEU A 92 -9.33 -14.36 9.53
CA LEU A 92 -9.39 -14.50 8.07
C LEU A 92 -9.15 -13.19 7.27
N ILE A 93 -9.53 -12.03 7.82
CA ILE A 93 -9.55 -10.75 7.09
C ILE A 93 -9.06 -9.56 7.91
N LEU A 94 -8.75 -9.77 9.20
CA LEU A 94 -8.31 -8.68 10.07
C LEU A 94 -6.79 -8.72 10.10
N GLU A 95 -6.17 -7.55 10.20
CA GLU A 95 -4.74 -7.42 10.32
C GLU A 95 -4.44 -6.48 11.50
N LYS A 96 -3.40 -6.81 12.25
CA LYS A 96 -2.92 -6.01 13.37
C LYS A 96 -1.61 -5.35 12.96
N LYS A 97 -1.56 -4.02 12.96
CA LYS A 97 -0.31 -3.26 12.81
C LYS A 97 0.63 -3.64 13.96
N ILE A 98 1.81 -4.15 13.62
CA ILE A 98 2.86 -4.46 14.59
C ILE A 98 3.82 -3.29 14.68
N LYS A 99 4.33 -2.85 13.53
CA LYS A 99 5.40 -1.86 13.47
C LYS A 99 5.40 -1.14 12.13
N GLU A 100 5.90 0.08 12.14
CA GLU A 100 6.20 0.87 10.96
C GLU A 100 7.72 1.10 10.90
N ILE A 101 8.28 1.04 9.70
CA ILE A 101 9.70 1.24 9.45
C ILE A 101 9.82 2.28 8.35
N ASP A 102 10.43 3.41 8.66
CA ASP A 102 10.79 4.40 7.67
C ASP A 102 12.22 4.15 7.21
N LEU A 103 12.39 3.95 5.90
CA LEU A 103 13.68 3.72 5.28
C LEU A 103 13.98 4.88 4.35
N ASN A 104 15.22 5.35 4.36
CA ASN A 104 15.65 6.45 3.47
C ASN A 104 15.67 6.05 1.99
N THR A 105 15.56 4.75 1.70
CA THR A 105 15.78 4.16 0.37
C THR A 105 14.81 3.00 0.17
N GLU A 106 14.36 2.81 -1.07
CA GLU A 106 13.50 1.69 -1.42
C GLU A 106 14.28 0.38 -1.30
N ILE A 107 13.63 -0.65 -0.75
CA ILE A 107 14.25 -1.95 -0.54
C ILE A 107 13.38 -3.04 -1.14
N GLU A 108 14.03 -3.97 -1.83
CA GLU A 108 13.39 -5.16 -2.36
C GLU A 108 13.27 -6.22 -1.24
N PHE A 109 12.03 -6.59 -0.93
CA PHE A 109 11.75 -7.71 -0.03
C PHE A 109 11.62 -8.99 -0.85
N ASN A 110 12.21 -10.07 -0.36
CA ASN A 110 12.10 -11.40 -0.96
C ASN A 110 11.51 -12.36 0.06
N ASP A 111 11.10 -13.56 -0.36
CA ASP A 111 10.51 -14.58 0.50
C ASP A 111 11.39 -14.89 1.72
N ASN A 112 12.72 -14.72 1.62
CA ASN A 112 13.65 -14.95 2.72
C ASN A 112 13.84 -13.75 3.67
N SER A 113 13.17 -12.63 3.42
CA SER A 113 13.21 -11.43 4.27
C SER A 113 12.50 -11.65 5.60
N ILE A 114 11.46 -12.50 5.66
CA ILE A 114 10.77 -12.83 6.92
C ILE A 114 11.09 -14.28 7.32
N TYR A 115 11.62 -14.44 8.52
CA TYR A 115 11.85 -15.75 9.12
C TYR A 115 11.62 -15.75 10.63
N THR A 116 11.32 -16.94 11.17
CA THR A 116 11.11 -17.16 12.60
C THR A 116 12.20 -18.09 13.12
N ILE A 117 12.98 -17.64 14.10
CA ILE A 117 14.02 -18.43 14.77
C ILE A 117 13.82 -18.30 16.29
N ASN A 118 13.77 -19.42 17.00
CA ASN A 118 13.67 -19.47 18.47
C ASN A 118 12.50 -18.64 19.06
N GLY A 119 11.31 -18.70 18.44
CA GLY A 119 10.12 -17.94 18.88
C GLY A 119 10.19 -16.43 18.62
N LYS A 120 11.17 -15.98 17.82
CA LYS A 120 11.30 -14.59 17.38
C LYS A 120 11.12 -14.50 15.88
N THR A 121 10.22 -13.64 15.43
CA THR A 121 10.08 -13.29 14.02
C THR A 121 10.96 -12.08 13.73
N GLU A 122 11.83 -12.21 12.75
CA GLU A 122 12.80 -11.20 12.35
C GLU A 122 12.60 -10.84 10.87
N LEU A 123 12.79 -9.55 10.57
CA LEU A 123 12.83 -9.00 9.22
C LEU A 123 14.30 -8.76 8.86
N LYS A 124 14.79 -9.49 7.86
CA LYS A 124 16.08 -9.26 7.23
C LYS A 124 15.91 -8.31 6.06
N ILE A 125 16.64 -7.21 6.16
CA ILE A 125 16.70 -6.15 5.17
C ILE A 125 18.10 -6.14 4.58
N LYS A 126 18.18 -6.32 3.26
CA LYS A 126 19.44 -6.23 2.51
C LYS A 126 19.60 -4.81 2.00
N PHE A 127 20.58 -4.07 2.51
CA PHE A 127 20.93 -2.77 1.95
C PHE A 127 21.96 -2.97 0.85
N GLU A 128 21.56 -2.76 -0.41
CA GLU A 128 22.52 -2.56 -1.49
C GLU A 128 23.06 -1.14 -1.38
N GLY A 129 24.36 -1.00 -1.13
CA GLY A 129 25.00 0.31 -1.05
C GLY A 129 24.81 1.04 -2.38
N TYR A 130 24.31 2.29 -2.33
CA TYR A 130 24.11 3.11 -3.53
C TYR A 130 25.41 3.20 -4.34
N GLN A 131 25.39 2.54 -5.50
CA GLN A 131 26.43 2.62 -6.51
C GLN A 131 26.25 3.90 -7.32
N PHE A 132 26.85 5.00 -6.89
CA PHE A 132 27.18 6.07 -7.83
C PHE A 132 28.66 6.43 -7.90
N LEU A 133 29.54 5.92 -7.02
CA LEU A 133 30.98 6.16 -7.20
C LEU A 133 31.96 5.07 -6.72
N GLU A 134 31.55 3.99 -6.06
CA GLU A 134 32.50 2.97 -5.58
C GLU A 134 31.92 1.56 -5.68
N ARG A 135 32.57 0.72 -6.51
CA ARG A 135 32.06 -0.59 -6.95
C ARG A 135 32.06 -1.70 -5.88
N ASN A 136 32.37 -1.44 -4.62
CA ASN A 136 32.51 -2.50 -3.61
C ASN A 136 32.20 -2.00 -2.19
N LEU A 137 30.97 -1.56 -1.92
CA LEU A 137 30.51 -1.42 -0.54
C LEU A 137 29.98 -2.78 -0.06
N PRO A 138 30.40 -3.27 1.12
CA PRO A 138 29.91 -4.53 1.65
C PRO A 138 28.41 -4.44 1.93
N GLU A 139 27.65 -5.43 1.44
CA GLU A 139 26.24 -5.62 1.80
C GLU A 139 26.11 -5.66 3.32
N ARG A 140 25.38 -4.71 3.89
CA ARG A 140 25.07 -4.73 5.33
C ARG A 140 23.66 -5.24 5.50
N ASP A 141 23.57 -6.49 5.90
CA ASP A 141 22.32 -7.08 6.37
C ASP A 141 21.90 -6.42 7.69
N THR A 142 20.71 -5.85 7.73
CA THR A 142 20.10 -5.38 8.98
C THR A 142 18.96 -6.31 9.36
N ILE A 143 18.95 -6.77 10.61
CA ILE A 143 17.92 -7.64 11.16
C ILE A 143 17.08 -6.81 12.13
N ILE A 144 15.78 -6.74 11.88
CA ILE A 144 14.82 -6.04 12.72
C ILE A 144 13.91 -7.08 13.38
N LEU A 145 13.91 -7.12 14.72
CA LEU A 145 12.97 -7.94 15.45
C LEU A 145 11.55 -7.40 15.27
N ILE A 146 10.66 -8.23 14.73
CA ILE A 146 9.24 -7.92 14.49
C ILE A 146 8.42 -8.31 15.71
N LYS A 147 8.63 -9.53 16.23
CA LYS A 147 7.83 -10.11 17.33
C LYS A 147 8.68 -11.07 18.17
N LYS A 148 8.40 -11.11 19.47
CA LYS A 148 8.93 -12.09 20.42
C LYS A 148 7.74 -12.72 21.14
N GLU A 149 7.62 -14.04 21.07
CA GLU A 149 6.68 -14.83 21.88
C GLU A 149 7.09 -14.90 23.36
#